data_AF-A0A9E6B5P6-F1
#
_entry.id   AF-A0A9E6B5P6-F1
#
_cell.length_a   1.000
_cell.length_b   1.000
_cell.length_c   1.000
_cell.angle_alpha   90.00
_cell.angle_beta   90.00
_cell.angle_gamma   90.00
#
_symmetry.space_group_name_H-M   'P 1'
#
loop_
_entity.id
_entity.type
_entity.pdbx_description
1 polymer ?
#
loop_
_entity_poly.entity_id
_entity_poly.type
_entity_poly.pdbx_seq_one_letter_code
_entity_poly.pdbx_strand_id
1 'polypeptide(L)' 'MGSYLPFDKVCFSAELITPHLVKTKFGWHVIKILYRT' A
#
# COMPACT_ATOMS: atom_id res chain seq x y z
N MET A 1 15.79 8.25 9.39
CA MET A 1 15.13 6.99 8.96
C MET A 1 13.73 7.36 8.49
N GLY A 2 13.55 7.48 7.17
CA GLY A 2 12.33 8.04 6.57
C GLY A 2 11.12 7.15 6.84
N SER A 3 10.11 7.70 7.51
CA SER A 3 8.84 7.03 7.74
C SER A 3 8.07 6.89 6.42
N TYR A 4 8.28 5.82 5.68
CA TYR A 4 7.41 5.46 4.55
C TYR A 4 5.97 5.45 5.05
N LEU A 5 5.11 6.25 4.41
CA LEU A 5 3.71 6.33 4.78
C LEU A 5 3.06 4.95 4.55
N PRO A 6 2.03 4.58 5.32
CA PRO A 6 1.44 3.24 5.26
C PRO A 6 0.94 2.86 3.86
N PHE A 7 0.57 3.85 3.03
CA PHE A 7 0.26 3.66 1.61
C PHE A 7 1.47 3.18 0.82
N ASP A 8 2.59 3.92 0.89
CA ASP A 8 3.82 3.61 0.14
C ASP A 8 4.36 2.22 0.52
N LYS A 9 4.34 1.91 1.82
CA LYS A 9 4.77 0.59 2.31
C LYS A 9 4.00 -0.55 1.64
N VAL A 10 2.67 -0.40 1.50
CA VAL A 10 1.86 -1.43 0.86
C VAL A 10 2.17 -1.51 -0.63
N CYS A 11 2.18 -0.39 -1.35
CA CYS A 11 2.49 -0.37 -2.79
C CYS A 11 3.82 -1.05 -3.14
N PHE A 12 4.88 -0.81 -2.35
CA PHE A 12 6.22 -1.27 -2.68
C PHE A 12 6.63 -2.60 -2.04
N SER A 13 5.94 -3.08 -1.00
CA SER A 13 6.36 -4.28 -0.27
C SER A 13 5.29 -5.36 -0.15
N ALA A 14 4.01 -5.05 -0.35
CA ALA A 14 2.95 -6.04 -0.19
C ALA A 14 2.84 -6.98 -1.42
N GLU A 15 2.06 -8.05 -1.23
CA GLU A 15 1.84 -9.11 -2.22
C GLU A 15 1.06 -8.61 -3.45
N LEU A 16 1.44 -9.11 -4.62
CA LEU A 16 0.74 -8.85 -5.89
C LEU A 16 -0.60 -9.57 -5.93
N ILE A 17 -1.57 -9.00 -6.66
CA ILE A 17 -2.91 -9.54 -6.93
C ILE A 17 -3.81 -9.70 -5.69
N THR A 18 -3.26 -9.55 -4.48
CA THR A 18 -4.01 -9.49 -3.22
C THR A 18 -4.48 -8.06 -2.94
N PRO A 19 -5.76 -7.83 -2.59
CA PRO A 19 -6.24 -6.54 -2.13
C PRO A 19 -5.82 -6.26 -0.68
N HIS A 20 -5.32 -5.07 -0.42
CA HIS A 20 -4.84 -4.60 0.89
C HIS A 20 -5.66 -3.40 1.35
N LEU A 21 -6.20 -3.45 2.57
CA LEU A 21 -6.91 -2.32 3.18
C LEU A 21 -5.94 -1.49 4.03
N VAL A 22 -5.84 -0.20 3.74
CA VAL A 22 -4.88 0.71 4.38
C VAL A 22 -5.60 1.94 4.91
N LYS A 23 -5.35 2.29 6.18
CA LYS A 23 -5.79 3.54 6.78
C LYS A 23 -4.67 4.57 6.70
N THR A 24 -4.97 5.74 6.15
CA THR A 24 -4.07 6.90 6.12
C THR A 24 -4.75 8.10 6.80
N LYS A 25 -4.06 9.24 6.89
CA LYS A 25 -4.65 10.49 7.37
C LYS A 25 -5.78 11.02 6.47
N PHE A 26 -5.87 10.54 5.24
CA PHE A 26 -6.88 10.94 4.25
C PHE A 26 -8.07 9.98 4.21
N GLY A 27 -8.09 8.94 5.06
CA GLY A 27 -9.17 7.97 5.14
C GLY A 27 -8.72 6.54 4.82
N TRP A 28 -9.68 5.74 4.36
CA TRP A 28 -9.46 4.34 4.01
C TRP A 28 -9.18 4.19 2.52
N HIS A 29 -8.20 3.35 2.20
CA HIS A 29 -7.81 3.02 0.84
C HIS A 29 -7.80 1.50 0.67
N VAL A 30 -8.36 1.02 -0.45
CA VAL A 30 -8.20 -0.37 -0.89
C VAL A 30 -7.18 -0.36 -2.02
N ILE A 31 -6.06 -1.06 -1.82
CA ILE A 31 -4.93 -1.08 -2.74
C ILE A 31 -4.79 -2.48 -3.30
N LYS A 32 -4.83 -2.64 -4.63
CA LYS A 32 -4.52 -3.90 -5.31
C LYS A 32 -3.34 -3.67 -6.23
N ILE A 33 -2.24 -4.37 -5.97
CA ILE A 33 -1.01 -4.22 -6.75
C ILE A 33 -1.08 -5.22 -7.90
N LEU A 34 -1.12 -4.72 -9.13
CA LEU A 34 -1.29 -5.58 -10.30
C LEU A 34 0.04 -6.13 -10.83
N TYR A 35 1.11 -5.33 -10.76
CA TYR A 35 2.46 -5.70 -11.19
C TYR A 35 3.50 -4.82 -10.49
N ARG A 36 4.78 -5.24 -10.51
CA ARG A 36 5.94 -4.48 -10.04
C ARG A 36 7.11 -4.73 -11.00
N THR A 37 7.83 -3.67 -11.36
CA THR A 37 9.04 -3.70 -12.21
C THR A 37 10.28 -3.43 -11.38
#